data_AF-A0A3A8WEZ9-F1
#
_entry.id   AF-A0A3A8WEZ9-F1
#
_cell.length_a   1.000
_cell.length_b   1.000
_cell.length_c   1.000
_cell.angle_alpha   90.00
_cell.angle_beta   90.00
_cell.angle_gamma   90.00
#
_symmetry.space_group_name_H-M   'P 1'
#
loop_
_entity.id
_entity.type
_entity.pdbx_description
1 polymer ?
#
loop_
_entity_poly.entity_id
_entity_poly.type
_entity_poly.pdbx_seq_one_letter_code
_entity_poly.pdbx_strand_id
1 'polypeptide(L)'
;MLSEKQMAELNALVNIAKDNGNKLNSMLFYNVIVAMPGESKQEDIIFEMQDYLFSQGIEIISEDVEIENEEIGIRFEDVKPFNPSRIDIVMRPITLDSIVKRIKNEEINMETAFQRKSGLWNEVQKSQLIESLLLKIPLPAFYFDESKEDSWLIIDGLQRLTALKEFIVDKTLKLKGLEFFSDLDGIGFDDLPRAFIRRIEETNLIAFNIREGTPENVKFNIFKRINTGGLELSFQEIRHAIFFGKSVSILKKLSTETEFKETTSKSIKSDRMQDQEFVLRYIAVCHYGIDKFQTTSEEFLNDTMKYLNGIDDRQVDEIDIHFQNVMRNARAILEKHAFRKIARDGMRRPINKAIYESWCYCLGNCSDLELAVLIKNKQEVQKAFCLLCEDSEFQAALKHSRKRDFNYRVSCVKELIEKEITVVKKDIS
;
A
#
# COMPACT_ATOMS: atom_id res chain seq x y z
N MET A 1 -35.37 8.10 -17.33
CA MET A 1 -35.98 6.82 -17.80
C MET A 1 -35.14 6.29 -18.95
N LEU A 2 -34.48 5.15 -18.72
CA LEU A 2 -33.53 4.54 -19.66
C LEU A 2 -34.23 4.04 -20.93
N SER A 3 -33.61 4.26 -22.09
CA SER A 3 -34.06 3.74 -23.39
C SER A 3 -33.92 2.22 -23.46
N GLU A 4 -34.68 1.58 -24.37
CA GLU A 4 -34.59 0.13 -24.62
C GLU A 4 -33.16 -0.33 -24.95
N LYS A 5 -32.41 0.49 -25.69
CA LYS A 5 -31.02 0.20 -26.05
C LYS A 5 -30.08 0.24 -24.83
N GLN A 6 -30.27 1.20 -23.92
CA GLN A 6 -29.50 1.27 -22.67
C GLN A 6 -29.83 0.09 -21.74
N MET A 7 -31.11 -0.28 -21.65
CA MET A 7 -31.56 -1.44 -20.87
C MET A 7 -30.99 -2.76 -21.39
N ALA A 8 -30.90 -2.93 -22.72
CA ALA A 8 -30.31 -4.12 -23.32
C ALA A 8 -28.82 -4.30 -22.94
N GLU A 9 -28.03 -3.23 -23.01
CA GLU A 9 -26.61 -3.22 -22.62
C GLU A 9 -26.44 -3.45 -21.10
N LEU A 10 -27.29 -2.85 -20.27
CA LEU A 10 -27.29 -3.08 -18.83
C LEU A 10 -27.65 -4.53 -18.47
N ASN A 11 -28.61 -5.13 -19.17
CA ASN A 11 -28.96 -6.53 -18.96
C ASN A 11 -27.82 -7.47 -19.36
N ALA A 12 -27.05 -7.13 -20.39
CA ALA A 12 -25.82 -7.87 -20.73
C ALA A 12 -24.79 -7.78 -19.59
N LEU A 13 -24.57 -6.58 -19.03
CA LEU A 13 -23.70 -6.38 -17.87
C LEU A 13 -24.19 -7.13 -16.63
N VAL A 14 -25.51 -7.22 -16.42
CA VAL A 14 -26.11 -8.00 -15.33
C VAL A 14 -25.75 -9.48 -15.43
N ASN A 15 -25.85 -10.06 -16.62
CA ASN A 15 -25.50 -11.47 -16.82
C ASN A 15 -24.01 -11.71 -16.57
N ILE A 16 -23.14 -10.84 -17.11
CA ILE A 16 -21.69 -10.91 -16.88
C ILE A 16 -21.36 -10.80 -15.38
N ALA A 17 -22.06 -9.93 -14.64
CA ALA A 17 -21.84 -9.76 -13.21
C ALA A 17 -22.29 -10.98 -12.39
N LYS A 18 -23.41 -11.61 -12.76
CA LYS A 18 -23.93 -12.82 -12.10
C LYS A 18 -22.95 -13.98 -12.21
N ASP A 19 -22.32 -14.15 -13.37
CA ASP A 19 -21.28 -15.16 -13.59
C ASP A 19 -20.02 -14.89 -12.76
N ASN A 20 -19.80 -13.65 -12.34
CA ASN A 20 -18.67 -13.19 -11.52
C ASN A 20 -19.07 -12.87 -10.07
N GLY A 21 -20.00 -13.64 -9.49
CA GLY A 21 -20.36 -13.51 -8.07
C GLY A 21 -21.06 -12.20 -7.72
N ASN A 22 -21.89 -11.69 -8.65
CA ASN A 22 -22.61 -10.41 -8.57
C ASN A 22 -21.70 -9.17 -8.55
N LYS A 23 -20.48 -9.30 -9.08
CA LYS A 23 -19.51 -8.20 -9.14
C LYS A 23 -19.26 -7.79 -10.58
N LEU A 24 -19.32 -6.50 -10.86
CA LEU A 24 -19.10 -5.94 -12.19
C LEU A 24 -17.87 -5.03 -12.22
N ASN A 25 -16.92 -5.29 -13.12
CA ASN A 25 -15.74 -4.45 -13.25
C ASN A 25 -16.12 -3.01 -13.69
N SER A 26 -15.70 -2.01 -12.93
CA SER A 26 -16.01 -0.59 -13.21
C SER A 26 -15.48 -0.13 -14.57
N MET A 27 -14.33 -0.65 -15.02
CA MET A 27 -13.77 -0.36 -16.33
C MET A 27 -14.69 -0.89 -17.44
N LEU A 28 -15.22 -2.11 -17.29
CA LEU A 28 -16.17 -2.68 -18.24
C LEU A 28 -17.45 -1.85 -18.30
N PHE A 29 -17.98 -1.45 -17.13
CA PHE A 29 -19.14 -0.56 -17.04
C PHE A 29 -18.92 0.77 -17.75
N TYR A 30 -17.81 1.48 -17.46
CA TYR A 30 -17.51 2.76 -18.09
C TYR A 30 -17.16 2.63 -19.58
N ASN A 31 -16.52 1.55 -20.02
CA ASN A 31 -16.23 1.31 -21.44
C ASN A 31 -17.53 1.13 -22.25
N VAL A 32 -18.52 0.43 -21.70
CA VAL A 32 -19.84 0.29 -22.33
C VAL A 32 -20.53 1.65 -22.43
N ILE A 33 -20.47 2.49 -21.39
CA ILE A 33 -21.01 3.87 -21.45
C ILE A 33 -20.29 4.72 -22.50
N VAL A 34 -18.97 4.64 -22.59
CA VAL A 34 -18.18 5.41 -23.58
C VAL A 34 -18.53 5.01 -25.01
N ALA A 35 -18.90 3.74 -25.24
CA ALA A 35 -19.35 3.22 -26.53
C ALA A 35 -20.79 3.60 -26.90
N MET A 36 -21.60 4.11 -25.96
CA MET A 36 -22.98 4.55 -26.22
C MET A 36 -23.07 5.92 -26.91
N PRO A 37 -24.21 6.25 -27.56
CA PRO A 37 -24.45 7.57 -28.17
C PRO A 37 -24.32 8.73 -27.16
N GLY A 38 -24.00 9.93 -27.64
CA GLY A 38 -23.67 11.10 -26.80
C GLY A 38 -24.70 11.45 -25.72
N GLU A 39 -25.99 11.24 -25.98
CA GLU A 39 -27.07 11.45 -25.00
C GLU A 39 -26.95 10.51 -23.79
N SER A 40 -26.38 9.32 -23.94
CA SER A 40 -26.20 8.34 -22.85
C SER A 40 -25.01 8.62 -21.93
N LYS A 41 -24.26 9.70 -22.18
CA LYS A 41 -23.05 10.07 -21.42
C LYS A 41 -23.31 11.18 -20.39
N GLN A 42 -24.55 11.63 -20.26
CA GLN A 42 -24.95 12.62 -19.25
C GLN A 42 -24.89 11.99 -17.84
N GLU A 43 -24.46 12.77 -16.84
CA GLU A 43 -24.25 12.27 -15.48
C GLU A 43 -25.51 11.70 -14.85
N ASP A 44 -26.67 12.34 -15.05
CA ASP A 44 -27.96 11.89 -14.53
C ASP A 44 -28.33 10.49 -15.07
N ILE A 45 -28.00 10.22 -16.33
CA ILE A 45 -28.26 8.93 -16.98
C ILE A 45 -27.28 7.88 -16.46
N ILE A 46 -26.00 8.22 -16.28
CA ILE A 46 -25.01 7.30 -15.69
C ILE A 46 -25.42 6.90 -14.27
N PHE A 47 -25.97 7.85 -13.49
CA PHE A 47 -26.49 7.57 -12.15
C PHE A 47 -27.70 6.63 -12.19
N GLU A 48 -28.68 6.88 -13.07
CA GLU A 48 -29.82 5.96 -13.29
C GLU A 48 -29.34 4.54 -13.68
N MET A 49 -28.28 4.42 -14.49
CA MET A 49 -27.69 3.14 -14.89
C MET A 49 -26.98 2.42 -13.73
N GLN A 50 -26.31 3.15 -12.83
CA GLN A 50 -25.69 2.61 -11.62
C GLN A 50 -26.75 2.12 -10.62
N ASP A 51 -27.79 2.93 -10.40
CA ASP A 51 -28.92 2.58 -9.53
C ASP A 51 -29.65 1.33 -10.05
N TYR A 52 -29.80 1.20 -11.37
CA TYR A 52 -30.35 -0.01 -11.97
C TYR A 52 -29.51 -1.25 -11.63
N LEU A 53 -28.18 -1.21 -11.83
CA LEU A 53 -27.31 -2.34 -11.52
C LEU A 53 -27.33 -2.69 -10.03
N PHE A 54 -27.33 -1.66 -9.17
CA PHE A 54 -27.44 -1.85 -7.72
C PHE A 54 -28.78 -2.50 -7.34
N SER A 55 -29.88 -2.09 -7.96
CA SER A 55 -31.21 -2.70 -7.76
C SER A 55 -31.26 -4.18 -8.17
N GLN A 56 -30.39 -4.60 -9.09
CA GLN A 56 -30.21 -5.99 -9.50
C GLN A 56 -29.23 -6.77 -8.61
N GLY A 57 -28.76 -6.16 -7.50
CA GLY A 57 -27.82 -6.77 -6.56
C GLY A 57 -26.38 -6.81 -7.04
N ILE A 58 -26.02 -6.01 -8.04
CA ILE A 58 -24.67 -5.98 -8.63
C ILE A 58 -23.83 -4.92 -7.94
N GLU A 59 -22.67 -5.35 -7.45
CA GLU A 59 -21.65 -4.46 -6.93
C GLU A 59 -20.69 -4.08 -8.07
N ILE A 60 -20.64 -2.79 -8.43
CA ILE A 60 -19.63 -2.30 -9.38
C ILE A 60 -18.30 -2.18 -8.63
N ILE A 61 -17.42 -3.13 -8.87
CA ILE A 61 -16.10 -3.25 -8.25
C ILE A 61 -15.01 -2.70 -9.17
N SER A 62 -13.99 -2.10 -8.59
CA SER A 62 -12.77 -1.73 -9.33
C SER A 62 -11.73 -2.84 -9.14
N GLU A 63 -11.88 -3.99 -9.83
CA GLU A 63 -10.82 -5.00 -9.86
C GLU A 63 -9.76 -4.63 -10.91
N ASP A 64 -8.52 -4.64 -10.42
CA ASP A 64 -7.24 -4.35 -11.09
C ASP A 64 -7.20 -3.11 -11.97
N VAL A 65 -7.49 -1.96 -11.35
CA VAL A 65 -6.76 -0.76 -11.73
C VAL A 65 -5.32 -0.96 -11.26
N GLU A 66 -4.47 -1.53 -12.12
CA GLU A 66 -3.03 -1.46 -11.92
C GLU A 66 -2.67 0.02 -11.80
N ILE A 67 -2.27 0.45 -10.60
CA ILE A 67 -1.65 1.77 -10.42
C ILE A 67 -0.56 1.85 -11.48
N GLU A 68 -0.53 2.94 -12.23
CA GLU A 68 0.47 3.10 -13.27
C GLU A 68 1.85 2.99 -12.62
N ASN A 69 2.55 1.88 -12.89
CA ASN A 69 3.78 1.55 -12.20
C ASN A 69 4.84 2.58 -12.59
N GLU A 70 5.43 3.23 -11.58
CA GLU A 70 6.67 3.97 -11.75
C GLU A 70 7.74 2.97 -12.22
N GLU A 71 8.52 3.31 -13.25
CA GLU A 71 9.70 2.51 -13.56
C GLU A 71 10.68 2.67 -12.40
N ILE A 72 10.73 1.67 -11.52
CA ILE A 72 11.73 1.59 -10.46
C ILE A 72 13.06 1.19 -11.12
N GLY A 73 13.67 2.15 -11.79
CA GLY A 73 15.06 2.04 -12.20
C GLY A 73 15.93 2.10 -10.95
N ILE A 74 16.13 0.97 -10.27
CA ILE A 74 17.12 0.87 -9.20
C ILE A 74 18.50 1.03 -9.84
N ARG A 75 19.00 2.26 -9.93
CA ARG A 75 20.42 2.47 -10.17
C ARG A 75 21.13 2.28 -8.84
N PHE A 76 22.08 1.35 -8.80
CA PHE A 76 22.93 1.12 -7.63
C PHE A 76 23.71 2.37 -7.17
N GLU A 77 23.73 3.40 -8.02
CA GLU A 77 24.36 4.72 -7.81
C GLU A 77 23.62 5.60 -6.78
N ASP A 78 22.37 5.28 -6.44
CA ASP A 78 21.51 6.14 -5.60
C ASP A 78 21.49 5.77 -4.10
N VAL A 79 22.16 4.69 -3.69
CA VAL A 79 22.27 4.31 -2.27
C VAL A 79 23.39 5.12 -1.62
N LYS A 80 23.07 5.93 -0.61
CA LYS A 80 24.10 6.64 0.16
C LYS A 80 25.17 5.65 0.65
N PRO A 81 26.47 5.97 0.50
CA PRO A 81 27.53 5.19 1.11
C PRO A 81 27.26 5.12 2.62
N PHE A 82 26.95 3.94 3.13
CA PHE A 82 26.89 3.70 4.57
C PHE A 82 28.25 3.17 5.01
N ASN A 83 28.65 3.50 6.25
CA ASN A 83 29.87 2.94 6.80
C ASN A 83 29.61 1.45 7.15
N PRO A 84 30.25 0.48 6.48
CA PRO A 84 30.03 -0.94 6.76
C PRO A 84 30.43 -1.33 8.18
N SER A 85 31.30 -0.56 8.83
CA SER A 85 31.71 -0.81 10.22
C SER A 85 30.59 -0.57 11.25
N ARG A 86 29.45 0.00 10.83
CA ARG A 86 28.25 0.16 11.66
C ARG A 86 27.24 -0.97 11.49
N ILE A 87 27.53 -1.94 10.61
CA ILE A 87 26.70 -3.15 10.48
C ILE A 87 27.14 -4.11 11.56
N ASP A 88 26.23 -4.41 12.48
CA ASP A 88 26.46 -5.37 13.54
C ASP A 88 25.40 -6.46 13.49
N ILE A 89 25.74 -7.56 12.82
CA ILE A 89 24.91 -8.75 12.68
C ILE A 89 25.64 -9.90 13.36
N VAL A 90 25.02 -10.46 14.40
CA VAL A 90 25.56 -11.58 15.15
C VAL A 90 24.79 -12.84 14.81
N MET A 91 25.52 -13.87 14.39
CA MET A 91 24.95 -15.22 14.27
C MET A 91 24.92 -15.85 15.67
N ARG A 92 23.73 -16.25 16.12
CA ARG A 92 23.53 -16.97 17.37
C ARG A 92 22.85 -18.31 17.12
N PRO A 93 23.44 -19.44 17.57
CA PRO A 93 22.69 -20.67 17.70
C PRO A 93 21.70 -20.50 18.86
N ILE A 94 20.41 -20.72 18.60
CA ILE A 94 19.35 -20.61 19.60
C ILE A 94 18.48 -21.85 19.56
N THR A 95 18.11 -22.38 20.73
CA THR A 95 17.19 -23.52 20.79
C THR A 95 15.77 -23.06 20.48
N LEU A 96 14.97 -23.95 19.88
CA LEU A 96 13.57 -23.67 19.58
C LEU A 96 12.78 -23.39 20.87
N ASP A 97 13.06 -24.07 21.98
CA ASP A 97 12.47 -23.77 23.29
C ASP A 97 12.72 -22.30 23.72
N SER A 98 13.92 -21.77 23.50
CA SER A 98 14.21 -20.35 23.79
C SER A 98 13.37 -19.41 22.94
N ILE A 99 13.22 -19.69 21.63
CA ILE A 99 12.35 -18.91 20.75
C ILE A 99 10.89 -18.98 21.21
N VAL A 100 10.39 -20.18 21.54
CA VAL A 100 9.02 -20.38 22.02
C VAL A 100 8.76 -19.63 23.32
N LYS A 101 9.72 -19.59 24.25
CA LYS A 101 9.62 -18.79 25.48
C LYS A 101 9.48 -17.30 25.18
N ARG A 102 10.31 -16.77 24.28
CA ARG A 102 10.22 -15.36 23.87
C ARG A 102 8.86 -15.05 23.21
N ILE A 103 8.32 -15.95 22.39
CA ILE A 103 6.97 -15.81 21.81
C ILE A 103 5.90 -15.77 22.91
N LYS A 104 5.96 -16.69 23.88
CA LYS A 104 5.00 -16.78 25.00
C LYS A 104 5.01 -15.53 25.87
N ASN A 105 6.16 -14.90 26.02
CA ASN A 105 6.34 -13.68 26.82
C ASN A 105 6.12 -12.39 26.01
N GLU A 106 5.68 -12.49 24.75
CA GLU A 106 5.51 -11.33 23.84
C GLU A 106 6.81 -10.55 23.58
N GLU A 107 7.97 -11.18 23.78
CA GLU A 107 9.32 -10.63 23.55
C GLU A 107 9.76 -10.73 22.09
N ILE A 108 8.99 -11.42 21.24
CA ILE A 108 9.14 -11.37 19.78
C ILE A 108 7.90 -10.68 19.22
N ASN A 109 8.10 -9.49 18.67
CA ASN A 109 7.06 -8.79 17.95
C ASN A 109 6.78 -9.53 16.63
N MET A 110 5.75 -10.37 16.69
CA MET A 110 5.16 -11.04 15.53
C MET A 110 4.09 -10.17 14.86
N GLU A 111 3.54 -9.18 15.59
CA GLU A 111 2.56 -8.17 15.15
C GLU A 111 3.18 -7.08 14.29
N THR A 112 3.93 -7.51 13.30
CA THR A 112 4.39 -6.62 12.25
C THR A 112 3.18 -6.28 11.38
N ALA A 113 3.01 -5.03 10.93
CA ALA A 113 1.81 -4.59 10.19
C ALA A 113 1.49 -5.44 8.91
N PHE A 114 2.45 -6.24 8.45
CA PHE A 114 2.41 -7.29 7.43
C PHE A 114 1.48 -8.47 7.77
N GLN A 115 0.97 -8.54 9.00
CA GLN A 115 0.18 -9.65 9.54
C GLN A 115 -1.19 -9.88 8.89
N ARG A 116 -1.57 -9.17 7.81
CA ARG A 116 -2.75 -9.58 7.02
C ARG A 116 -2.58 -10.94 6.31
N LYS A 117 -1.42 -11.59 6.50
CA LYS A 117 -0.99 -12.82 5.83
C LYS A 117 -0.51 -13.93 6.79
N SER A 118 -0.96 -13.95 8.05
CA SER A 118 -0.78 -15.14 8.92
C SER A 118 -1.40 -16.43 8.33
N GLY A 119 -2.19 -16.32 7.25
CA GLY A 119 -2.73 -17.42 6.46
C GLY A 119 -2.10 -17.66 5.08
N LEU A 120 -0.86 -17.21 4.80
CA LEU A 120 -0.20 -17.54 3.53
C LEU A 120 0.17 -19.02 3.43
N TRP A 121 0.67 -19.59 4.52
CA TRP A 121 0.84 -21.02 4.60
C TRP A 121 -0.48 -21.65 4.98
N ASN A 122 -0.94 -22.59 4.16
CA ASN A 122 -2.06 -23.45 4.53
C ASN A 122 -1.62 -24.44 5.64
N GLU A 123 -2.58 -25.13 6.25
CA GLU A 123 -2.31 -26.08 7.35
C GLU A 123 -1.34 -27.19 6.95
N VAL A 124 -1.34 -27.62 5.67
CA VAL A 124 -0.42 -28.65 5.16
C VAL A 124 1.02 -28.12 5.16
N GLN A 125 1.25 -26.92 4.64
CA GLN A 125 2.59 -26.30 4.64
C GLN A 125 3.11 -26.07 6.06
N LYS A 126 2.23 -25.64 6.97
CA LYS A 126 2.57 -25.53 8.40
C LYS A 126 2.92 -26.90 8.99
N SER A 127 2.15 -27.94 8.66
CA SER A 127 2.40 -29.32 9.12
C SER A 127 3.71 -29.90 8.58
N GLN A 128 4.06 -29.64 7.32
CA GLN A 128 5.33 -30.07 6.72
C GLN A 128 6.55 -29.40 7.37
N LEU A 129 6.42 -28.17 7.87
CA LEU A 129 7.47 -27.57 8.70
C LEU A 129 7.66 -28.33 10.00
N ILE A 130 6.56 -28.67 10.68
CA ILE A 130 6.64 -29.48 11.91
C ILE A 130 7.24 -30.85 11.58
N GLU A 131 6.84 -31.46 10.47
CA GLU A 131 7.43 -32.72 9.98
C GLU A 131 8.94 -32.62 9.78
N SER A 132 9.42 -31.50 9.23
CA SER A 132 10.85 -31.24 9.06
C SER A 132 11.60 -31.29 10.41
N LEU A 133 11.01 -30.72 11.47
CA LEU A 133 11.56 -30.80 12.84
C LEU A 133 11.54 -32.23 13.37
N LEU A 134 10.44 -32.96 13.13
CA LEU A 134 10.33 -34.37 13.49
C LEU A 134 11.38 -35.21 12.75
N LEU A 135 11.74 -34.87 11.51
CA LEU A 135 12.78 -35.52 10.72
C LEU A 135 14.21 -35.04 11.04
N LYS A 136 14.36 -34.06 11.94
CA LYS A 136 15.65 -33.39 12.23
C LYS A 136 16.26 -32.70 11.00
N ILE A 137 15.42 -32.27 10.06
CA ILE A 137 15.85 -31.46 8.93
C ILE A 137 16.09 -30.04 9.45
N PRO A 138 17.27 -29.44 9.18
CA PRO A 138 17.57 -28.10 9.63
C PRO A 138 16.64 -27.09 8.95
N LEU A 139 16.09 -26.17 9.74
CA LEU A 139 15.31 -25.06 9.20
C LEU A 139 16.25 -23.99 8.60
N PRO A 140 15.80 -23.23 7.60
CA PRO A 140 16.53 -22.06 7.16
C PRO A 140 16.77 -21.07 8.31
N ALA A 141 17.73 -20.18 8.15
CA ALA A 141 18.04 -19.19 9.18
C ALA A 141 16.85 -18.25 9.46
N PHE A 142 16.82 -17.70 10.67
CA PHE A 142 15.90 -16.65 11.09
C PHE A 142 16.68 -15.34 11.21
N TYR A 143 16.01 -14.22 10.92
CA TYR A 143 16.59 -12.90 11.05
C TYR A 143 15.74 -12.05 11.98
N PHE A 144 16.38 -11.44 12.97
CA PHE A 144 15.74 -10.59 13.96
C PHE A 144 16.46 -9.24 14.05
N ASP A 145 15.70 -8.18 14.27
CA ASP A 145 16.23 -6.90 14.74
C ASP A 145 16.17 -6.91 16.29
N GLU A 146 17.36 -6.91 16.90
CA GLU A 146 17.65 -6.89 18.34
C GLU A 146 18.13 -5.48 18.76
N SER A 147 17.64 -4.42 18.12
CA SER A 147 17.93 -3.05 18.56
C SER A 147 17.18 -2.64 19.82
N LYS A 148 16.12 -3.36 20.18
CA LYS A 148 15.47 -3.25 21.49
C LYS A 148 15.70 -4.56 22.23
N GLU A 149 16.43 -4.49 23.35
CA GLU A 149 16.86 -5.67 24.11
C GLU A 149 15.67 -6.54 24.54
N ASP A 150 14.58 -5.90 24.96
CA ASP A 150 13.38 -6.56 25.48
C ASP A 150 12.37 -7.02 24.41
N SER A 151 12.60 -6.67 23.13
CA SER A 151 11.62 -6.92 22.06
C SER A 151 12.30 -7.11 20.71
N TRP A 152 12.38 -8.36 20.25
CA TRP A 152 12.91 -8.69 18.93
C TRP A 152 11.86 -8.49 17.84
N LEU A 153 12.23 -7.80 16.77
CA LEU A 153 11.39 -7.66 15.59
C LEU A 153 11.80 -8.69 14.53
N ILE A 154 10.83 -9.46 14.02
CA ILE A 154 11.08 -10.47 12.98
C ILE A 154 11.36 -9.77 11.63
N ILE A 155 12.48 -10.15 11.00
CA ILE A 155 12.88 -9.71 9.66
C ILE A 155 12.52 -10.76 8.61
N ASP A 156 12.80 -12.03 8.94
CA ASP A 156 12.51 -13.20 8.13
C ASP A 156 12.21 -14.40 9.04
N GLY A 157 11.37 -15.31 8.53
CA GLY A 157 10.89 -16.48 9.25
C GLY A 157 9.51 -16.31 9.86
N LEU A 158 8.77 -15.25 9.52
CA LEU A 158 7.42 -14.99 10.06
C LEU A 158 6.48 -16.20 9.91
N GLN A 159 6.34 -16.76 8.71
CA GLN A 159 5.45 -17.91 8.48
C GLN A 159 5.89 -19.16 9.27
N ARG A 160 7.20 -19.38 9.40
CA ARG A 160 7.78 -20.48 10.19
C ARG A 160 7.49 -20.29 11.68
N LEU A 161 7.70 -19.09 12.21
CA LEU A 161 7.39 -18.77 13.61
C LEU A 161 5.88 -18.81 13.87
N THR A 162 5.04 -18.42 12.92
CA THR A 162 3.58 -18.54 13.03
C THR A 162 3.15 -20.00 13.13
N ALA A 163 3.67 -20.89 12.27
CA ALA A 163 3.38 -22.33 12.35
C ALA A 163 3.82 -22.91 13.71
N LEU A 164 5.00 -22.52 14.20
CA LEU A 164 5.50 -22.92 15.52
C LEU A 164 4.61 -22.41 16.66
N LYS A 165 4.18 -21.14 16.61
CA LYS A 165 3.28 -20.54 17.59
C LYS A 165 1.94 -21.25 17.61
N GLU A 166 1.31 -21.44 16.45
CA GLU A 166 0.01 -22.12 16.33
C GLU A 166 0.06 -23.58 16.80
N PHE A 167 1.15 -24.28 16.55
CA PHE A 167 1.29 -25.69 16.97
C PHE A 167 1.63 -25.83 18.46
N ILE A 168 2.61 -25.07 18.95
CA ILE A 168 3.23 -25.28 20.27
C ILE A 168 2.60 -24.39 21.35
N VAL A 169 2.33 -23.13 21.01
CA VAL A 169 1.88 -22.11 21.97
C VAL A 169 0.36 -22.04 22.02
N ASP A 170 -0.26 -21.74 20.88
CA ASP A 170 -1.71 -21.54 20.79
C ASP A 170 -2.47 -22.88 20.73
N LYS A 171 -1.79 -23.95 20.30
CA LYS A 171 -2.32 -25.32 20.16
C LYS A 171 -3.55 -25.40 19.24
N THR A 172 -3.61 -24.51 18.25
CA THR A 172 -4.69 -24.41 17.28
C THR A 172 -4.43 -25.24 16.03
N LEU A 173 -3.15 -25.49 15.68
CA LEU A 173 -2.78 -26.34 14.55
C LEU A 173 -2.82 -27.82 14.94
N LYS A 174 -3.55 -28.63 14.16
CA LYS A 174 -3.45 -30.09 14.14
C LYS A 174 -2.71 -30.51 12.88
N LEU A 175 -1.80 -31.47 12.99
CA LEU A 175 -0.98 -31.90 11.85
C LEU A 175 -1.86 -32.50 10.76
N LYS A 176 -1.52 -32.25 9.50
CA LYS A 176 -2.25 -32.81 8.35
C LYS A 176 -1.38 -32.85 7.12
N GLY A 177 -1.52 -33.91 6.32
CA GLY A 177 -0.82 -34.03 5.05
C GLY A 177 0.68 -34.23 5.22
N LEU A 178 1.06 -34.96 6.28
CA LEU A 178 2.43 -35.38 6.53
C LEU A 178 2.86 -36.44 5.49
N GLU A 179 4.09 -36.35 4.98
CA GLU A 179 4.61 -37.23 3.93
C GLU A 179 5.22 -38.53 4.49
N PHE A 180 5.88 -38.44 5.64
CA PHE A 180 6.63 -39.52 6.28
C PHE A 180 5.98 -40.00 7.58
N PHE A 181 5.20 -39.14 8.25
CA PHE A 181 4.52 -39.45 9.50
C PHE A 181 3.00 -39.30 9.40
N SER A 182 2.37 -39.87 8.36
CA SER A 182 0.91 -39.79 8.15
C SER A 182 0.07 -40.30 9.34
N ASP A 183 0.60 -41.22 10.15
CA ASP A 183 -0.05 -41.68 11.39
C ASP A 183 -0.18 -40.58 12.47
N LEU A 184 0.52 -39.45 12.30
CA LEU A 184 0.42 -38.27 13.16
C LEU A 184 -0.57 -37.22 12.63
N ASP A 185 -1.26 -37.48 11.51
CA ASP A 185 -2.33 -36.59 11.04
C ASP A 185 -3.45 -36.50 12.09
N GLY A 186 -3.93 -35.29 12.34
CA GLY A 186 -4.91 -34.95 13.38
C GLY A 186 -4.32 -34.75 14.78
N ILE A 187 -3.03 -35.05 15.00
CA ILE A 187 -2.37 -34.96 16.30
C ILE A 187 -1.93 -33.51 16.58
N GLY A 188 -2.12 -33.05 17.82
CA GLY A 188 -1.63 -31.75 18.30
C GLY A 188 -0.36 -31.90 19.15
N PHE A 189 0.27 -30.78 19.52
CA PHE A 189 1.54 -30.79 20.24
C PHE A 189 1.50 -31.56 21.57
N ASP A 190 0.44 -31.39 22.37
CA ASP A 190 0.30 -32.07 23.67
C ASP A 190 0.10 -33.60 23.55
N ASP A 191 -0.39 -34.05 22.40
CA ASP A 191 -0.71 -35.45 22.13
C ASP A 191 0.51 -36.20 21.53
N LEU A 192 1.62 -35.50 21.27
CA LEU A 192 2.82 -36.11 20.72
C LEU A 192 3.57 -36.96 21.76
N PRO A 193 4.16 -38.10 21.35
CA PRO A 193 5.13 -38.83 22.16
C PRO A 193 6.25 -37.91 22.66
N ARG A 194 6.67 -38.08 23.93
CA ARG A 194 7.71 -37.22 24.56
C ARG A 194 9.01 -37.15 23.75
N ALA A 195 9.36 -38.21 23.02
CA ALA A 195 10.54 -38.24 22.16
C ALA A 195 10.45 -37.22 21.00
N PHE A 196 9.27 -36.99 20.44
CA PHE A 196 9.04 -35.99 19.39
C PHE A 196 8.96 -34.58 19.97
N ILE A 197 8.30 -34.39 21.12
CA ILE A 197 8.29 -33.11 21.83
C ILE A 197 9.74 -32.67 22.12
N ARG A 198 10.56 -33.57 22.68
CA ARG A 198 11.97 -33.29 22.98
C ARG A 198 12.75 -32.91 21.71
N ARG A 199 12.53 -33.62 20.61
CA ARG A 199 13.17 -33.34 19.32
C ARG A 199 12.85 -31.93 18.82
N ILE A 200 11.59 -31.50 18.95
CA ILE A 200 11.16 -30.14 18.60
C ILE A 200 11.84 -29.12 19.52
N GLU A 201 11.73 -29.27 20.84
CA GLU A 201 12.27 -28.33 21.85
C GLU A 201 13.80 -28.14 21.72
N GLU A 202 14.54 -29.23 21.52
CA GLU A 202 16.00 -29.25 21.44
C GLU A 202 16.53 -28.90 20.03
N THR A 203 15.66 -28.59 19.07
CA THR A 203 16.11 -28.19 17.73
C THR A 203 16.92 -26.88 17.83
N ASN A 204 18.15 -26.90 17.30
CA ASN A 204 18.98 -25.72 17.18
C ASN A 204 18.62 -24.95 15.91
N LEU A 205 18.29 -23.68 16.07
CA LEU A 205 18.01 -22.74 15.00
C LEU A 205 19.20 -21.79 14.83
N ILE A 206 19.45 -21.38 13.59
CA ILE A 206 20.41 -20.33 13.28
C ILE A 206 19.65 -19.00 13.24
N ALA A 207 19.96 -18.10 14.16
CA ALA A 207 19.41 -16.76 14.18
C ALA A 207 20.50 -15.72 13.86
N PHE A 208 20.18 -14.77 12.99
CA PHE A 208 21.00 -13.59 12.75
C PHE A 208 20.32 -12.40 13.42
N ASN A 209 20.95 -11.85 14.46
CA ASN A 209 20.44 -10.73 15.23
C ASN A 209 21.15 -9.45 14.78
N ILE A 210 20.39 -8.50 14.25
CA ILE A 210 20.87 -7.15 13.94
C ILE A 210 20.83 -6.32 15.22
N ARG A 211 21.98 -5.96 15.76
CA ARG A 211 22.09 -5.26 17.05
C ARG A 211 21.89 -3.75 16.93
N GLU A 212 21.68 -3.12 18.08
CA GLU A 212 21.70 -1.67 18.24
C GLU A 212 22.96 -1.05 17.64
N GLY A 213 22.83 0.13 17.01
CA GLY A 213 23.91 0.81 16.30
C GLY A 213 23.89 0.62 14.78
N THR A 214 23.19 -0.40 14.27
CA THR A 214 22.94 -0.55 12.82
C THR A 214 21.95 0.52 12.34
N PRO A 215 22.32 1.41 11.40
CA PRO A 215 21.43 2.46 10.92
C PRO A 215 20.14 1.93 10.27
N GLU A 216 19.01 2.62 10.46
CA GLU A 216 17.69 2.18 9.97
C GLU A 216 17.62 2.01 8.44
N ASN A 217 18.31 2.87 7.68
CA ASN A 217 18.41 2.72 6.22
C ASN A 217 19.16 1.43 5.82
N VAL A 218 20.12 1.00 6.63
CA VAL A 218 20.84 -0.28 6.42
C VAL A 218 19.94 -1.44 6.79
N LYS A 219 19.21 -1.37 7.91
CA LYS A 219 18.19 -2.36 8.27
C LYS A 219 17.17 -2.52 7.15
N PHE A 220 16.62 -1.42 6.62
CA PHE A 220 15.68 -1.44 5.48
C PHE A 220 16.25 -2.19 4.27
N ASN A 221 17.51 -1.94 3.93
CA ASN A 221 18.18 -2.63 2.83
C ASN A 221 18.42 -4.12 3.11
N ILE A 222 18.74 -4.49 4.35
CA ILE A 222 18.88 -5.89 4.77
C ILE A 222 17.52 -6.60 4.66
N PHE A 223 16.45 -6.02 5.21
CA PHE A 223 15.08 -6.53 5.08
C PHE A 223 14.71 -6.75 3.61
N LYS A 224 14.95 -5.75 2.76
CA LYS A 224 14.67 -5.81 1.31
C LYS A 224 15.40 -6.97 0.63
N ARG A 225 16.68 -7.20 0.95
CA ARG A 225 17.52 -8.25 0.33
C ARG A 225 17.25 -9.66 0.84
N ILE A 226 16.81 -9.81 2.07
CA ILE A 226 16.49 -11.14 2.62
C ILE A 226 15.13 -11.60 2.09
N ASN A 227 14.16 -10.67 2.00
CA ASN A 227 12.79 -11.00 1.58
C ASN A 227 12.63 -11.18 0.06
N THR A 228 13.68 -11.04 -0.76
CA THR A 228 13.64 -11.29 -2.21
C THR A 228 13.60 -12.77 -2.62
N GLY A 229 13.86 -13.71 -1.70
CA GLY A 229 13.80 -15.16 -1.98
C GLY A 229 12.46 -15.84 -1.65
N GLY A 230 11.55 -15.13 -0.96
CA GLY A 230 10.26 -15.63 -0.48
C GLY A 230 9.09 -14.77 -0.97
N LEU A 231 8.00 -14.66 -0.19
CA LEU A 231 6.95 -13.68 -0.50
C LEU A 231 7.51 -12.27 -0.31
N GLU A 232 7.83 -11.59 -1.42
CA GLU A 232 8.41 -10.26 -1.39
C GLU A 232 7.51 -9.30 -0.62
N LEU A 233 8.07 -8.54 0.32
CA LEU A 233 7.38 -7.48 1.04
C LEU A 233 7.43 -6.18 0.23
N SER A 234 6.34 -5.41 0.24
CA SER A 234 6.32 -4.10 -0.39
C SER A 234 7.22 -3.14 0.39
N PHE A 235 7.71 -2.07 -0.24
CA PHE A 235 8.51 -1.08 0.49
C PHE A 235 7.73 -0.44 1.64
N GLN A 236 6.42 -0.22 1.46
CA GLN A 236 5.59 0.33 2.52
C GLN A 236 5.41 -0.64 3.68
N GLU A 237 5.21 -1.91 3.36
CA GLU A 237 5.25 -2.99 4.34
C GLU A 237 6.57 -2.92 5.14
N ILE A 238 7.74 -2.93 4.50
CA ILE A 238 9.05 -2.84 5.17
C ILE A 238 9.15 -1.59 6.08
N ARG A 239 8.63 -0.44 5.64
CA ARG A 239 8.59 0.79 6.47
C ARG A 239 7.79 0.60 7.75
N HIS A 240 6.67 -0.09 7.69
CA HIS A 240 5.85 -0.34 8.88
C HIS A 240 6.55 -1.24 9.91
N ALA A 241 7.39 -2.20 9.47
CA ALA A 241 8.24 -2.96 10.40
C ALA A 241 9.19 -2.03 11.15
N ILE A 242 9.94 -1.24 10.39
CA ILE A 242 11.12 -0.56 10.89
C ILE A 242 10.73 0.70 11.67
N PHE A 243 9.77 1.47 11.16
CA PHE A 243 9.38 2.76 11.72
C PHE A 243 8.06 2.68 12.51
N PHE A 244 7.84 1.61 13.26
CA PHE A 244 6.63 1.44 14.07
C PHE A 244 6.40 2.59 15.05
N GLY A 245 5.13 2.85 15.41
CA GLY A 245 4.74 3.92 16.31
C GLY A 245 3.63 4.81 15.73
N LYS A 246 3.65 6.11 16.08
CA LYS A 246 2.63 7.08 15.66
C LYS A 246 2.44 7.12 14.15
N SER A 247 3.52 7.05 13.38
CA SER A 247 3.47 7.05 11.91
C SER A 247 2.51 5.99 11.36
N VAL A 248 2.59 4.75 11.83
CA VAL A 248 1.71 3.65 11.40
C VAL A 248 0.25 3.96 11.72
N SER A 249 -0.04 4.48 12.92
CA SER A 249 -1.42 4.83 13.30
C SER A 249 -1.98 6.00 12.49
N ILE A 250 -1.17 7.02 12.20
CA ILE A 250 -1.56 8.18 11.39
C ILE A 250 -1.87 7.75 9.97
N LEU A 251 -0.96 6.98 9.34
CA LEU A 251 -1.17 6.48 7.99
C LEU A 251 -2.42 5.63 7.89
N LYS A 252 -2.65 4.76 8.88
CA LYS A 252 -3.82 3.90 8.93
C LYS A 252 -5.12 4.69 9.11
N LYS A 253 -5.14 5.73 9.96
CA LYS A 253 -6.29 6.62 10.16
C LYS A 253 -6.68 7.26 8.83
N LEU A 254 -5.76 8.02 8.23
CA LEU A 254 -6.02 8.80 7.02
C LEU A 254 -6.35 7.91 5.81
N SER A 255 -5.72 6.73 5.68
CA SER A 255 -6.02 5.82 4.56
C SER A 255 -7.43 5.21 4.64
N THR A 256 -8.05 5.24 5.83
CA THR A 256 -9.40 4.71 6.05
C THR A 256 -10.50 5.76 5.93
N GLU A 257 -10.15 7.04 5.80
CA GLU A 257 -11.11 8.13 5.69
C GLU A 257 -11.95 8.06 4.42
N THR A 258 -13.19 8.53 4.56
CA THR A 258 -14.18 8.54 3.50
C THR A 258 -13.73 9.43 2.35
N GLU A 259 -13.20 10.61 2.64
CA GLU A 259 -12.70 11.59 1.69
C GLU A 259 -11.65 10.96 0.77
N PHE A 260 -10.62 10.32 1.33
CA PHE A 260 -9.59 9.65 0.55
C PHE A 260 -10.14 8.50 -0.30
N LYS A 261 -10.99 7.65 0.31
CA LYS A 261 -11.60 6.52 -0.40
C LYS A 261 -12.50 6.98 -1.54
N GLU A 262 -13.29 8.01 -1.36
CA GLU A 262 -14.22 8.48 -2.38
C GLU A 262 -13.51 9.24 -3.50
N THR A 263 -12.53 10.10 -3.17
CA THR A 263 -11.69 10.80 -4.16
C THR A 263 -10.92 9.81 -5.02
N THR A 264 -10.40 8.75 -4.43
CA THR A 264 -9.71 7.68 -5.18
C THR A 264 -10.68 6.67 -5.80
N SER A 265 -11.98 6.81 -5.59
CA SER A 265 -13.02 5.86 -6.00
C SER A 265 -12.76 4.43 -5.53
N LYS A 266 -12.18 4.28 -4.33
CA LYS A 266 -11.84 3.01 -3.68
C LYS A 266 -10.95 2.11 -4.54
N SER A 267 -10.21 2.69 -5.50
CA SER A 267 -9.40 1.91 -6.44
C SER A 267 -8.00 1.60 -5.93
N ILE A 268 -7.60 2.10 -4.76
CA ILE A 268 -6.29 1.81 -4.15
C ILE A 268 -6.45 0.65 -3.18
N LYS A 269 -5.69 -0.41 -3.40
CA LYS A 269 -5.77 -1.62 -2.57
C LYS A 269 -5.08 -1.42 -1.22
N SER A 270 -5.64 -2.01 -0.17
CA SER A 270 -5.09 -1.92 1.19
C SER A 270 -4.34 -3.18 1.64
N ASP A 271 -4.41 -4.26 0.86
CA ASP A 271 -3.82 -5.58 1.14
C ASP A 271 -2.29 -5.51 1.29
N ARG A 272 -1.63 -4.69 0.47
CA ARG A 272 -0.18 -4.46 0.44
C ARG A 272 0.23 -3.07 0.94
N MET A 273 -0.68 -2.43 1.67
CA MET A 273 -0.55 -1.06 2.21
C MET A 273 -0.34 0.02 1.16
N GLN A 274 -0.82 -0.17 -0.07
CA GLN A 274 -0.69 0.87 -1.09
C GLN A 274 -1.45 2.13 -0.67
N ASP A 275 -2.64 1.98 -0.10
CA ASP A 275 -3.42 3.07 0.49
C ASP A 275 -2.61 3.93 1.47
N GLN A 276 -1.88 3.29 2.37
CA GLN A 276 -1.02 3.96 3.35
C GLN A 276 0.24 4.55 2.72
N GLU A 277 0.78 3.97 1.63
CA GLU A 277 1.87 4.58 0.86
C GLU A 277 1.42 5.89 0.19
N PHE A 278 0.20 5.97 -0.34
CA PHE A 278 -0.36 7.20 -0.91
C PHE A 278 -0.51 8.30 0.16
N VAL A 279 -1.00 7.95 1.34
CA VAL A 279 -1.04 8.88 2.47
C VAL A 279 0.38 9.34 2.84
N LEU A 280 1.34 8.42 2.94
CA LEU A 280 2.73 8.76 3.27
C LEU A 280 3.34 9.72 2.24
N ARG A 281 3.09 9.49 0.95
CA ARG A 281 3.54 10.37 -0.14
C ARG A 281 2.93 11.76 -0.05
N TYR A 282 1.63 11.86 0.27
CA TYR A 282 0.98 13.15 0.54
C TYR A 282 1.67 13.90 1.68
N ILE A 283 1.87 13.24 2.82
CA ILE A 283 2.52 13.85 3.99
C ILE A 283 3.94 14.27 3.65
N ALA A 284 4.66 13.43 2.91
CA ALA A 284 6.05 13.71 2.51
C ALA A 284 6.15 15.02 1.74
N VAL A 285 5.29 15.22 0.72
CA VAL A 285 5.35 16.41 -0.13
C VAL A 285 4.71 17.65 0.51
N CYS A 286 3.64 17.50 1.30
CA CYS A 286 2.89 18.63 1.85
C CYS A 286 3.36 19.09 3.24
N HIS A 287 3.89 18.19 4.07
CA HIS A 287 4.20 18.48 5.48
C HIS A 287 5.66 18.21 5.85
N TYR A 288 6.28 17.12 5.37
CA TYR A 288 7.70 16.90 5.61
C TYR A 288 8.56 17.90 4.83
N GLY A 289 8.19 18.17 3.57
CA GLY A 289 8.73 19.24 2.74
C GLY A 289 9.66 18.74 1.63
N ILE A 290 9.44 19.21 0.39
CA ILE A 290 10.23 18.80 -0.78
C ILE A 290 11.68 19.28 -0.72
N ASP A 291 11.96 20.32 0.07
CA ASP A 291 13.31 20.80 0.35
C ASP A 291 14.17 19.69 0.99
N LYS A 292 13.56 18.80 1.78
CA LYS A 292 14.23 17.65 2.41
C LYS A 292 14.39 16.44 1.50
N PHE A 293 13.78 16.44 0.31
CA PHE A 293 14.04 15.42 -0.69
C PHE A 293 15.44 15.65 -1.28
N GLN A 294 16.45 14.99 -0.73
CA GLN A 294 17.86 15.17 -1.14
C GLN A 294 18.44 13.96 -1.89
N THR A 295 17.82 12.79 -1.77
CA THR A 295 18.35 11.52 -2.29
C THR A 295 17.31 10.79 -3.14
N THR A 296 16.82 9.63 -2.68
CA THR A 296 15.86 8.79 -3.39
C THR A 296 14.47 8.93 -2.81
N SER A 297 13.46 8.54 -3.61
CA SER A 297 12.08 8.48 -3.13
C SER A 297 11.96 7.54 -1.93
N GLU A 298 12.69 6.41 -1.89
CA GLU A 298 12.61 5.51 -0.73
C GLU A 298 13.16 6.14 0.54
N GLU A 299 14.32 6.80 0.48
CA GLU A 299 14.88 7.49 1.64
C GLU A 299 13.99 8.65 2.09
N PHE A 300 13.43 9.42 1.15
CA PHE A 300 12.51 10.51 1.46
C PHE A 300 11.26 10.04 2.22
N LEU A 301 10.67 8.91 1.78
CA LEU A 301 9.53 8.31 2.47
C LEU A 301 9.92 7.69 3.82
N ASN A 302 11.12 7.08 3.92
CA ASN A 302 11.64 6.56 5.19
C ASN A 302 11.85 7.68 6.22
N ASP A 303 12.43 8.81 5.81
CA ASP A 303 12.62 9.96 6.68
C ASP A 303 11.29 10.63 7.05
N THR A 304 10.29 10.58 6.16
CA THR A 304 8.92 11.02 6.49
C THR A 304 8.30 10.14 7.58
N MET A 305 8.53 8.81 7.58
CA MET A 305 8.07 7.93 8.67
C MET A 305 8.70 8.33 10.01
N LYS A 306 10.01 8.64 10.04
CA LYS A 306 10.69 9.12 11.25
C LYS A 306 10.12 10.45 11.73
N TYR A 307 9.91 11.39 10.81
CA TYR A 307 9.28 12.68 11.11
C TYR A 307 7.92 12.47 11.79
N LEU A 308 7.06 11.62 11.23
CA LEU A 308 5.74 11.31 11.80
C LEU A 308 5.79 10.66 13.19
N ASN A 309 6.85 9.92 13.51
CA ASN A 309 7.02 9.39 14.86
C ASN A 309 7.43 10.46 15.89
N GLY A 310 7.97 11.60 15.43
CA GLY A 310 8.45 12.69 16.29
C GLY A 310 7.50 13.88 16.44
N ILE A 311 6.40 13.94 15.69
CA ILE A 311 5.44 15.05 15.78
C ILE A 311 4.50 14.93 16.99
N ASP A 312 4.01 16.08 17.45
CA ASP A 312 2.99 16.16 18.49
C ASP A 312 1.57 16.00 17.93
N ASP A 313 0.59 15.84 18.83
CA ASP A 313 -0.78 15.53 18.43
C ASP A 313 -1.47 16.72 17.75
N ARG A 314 -1.03 17.96 17.99
CA ARG A 314 -1.56 19.15 17.28
C ARG A 314 -1.15 19.13 15.81
N GLN A 315 0.11 18.79 15.55
CA GLN A 315 0.60 18.63 14.18
C GLN A 315 -0.10 17.47 13.46
N VAL A 316 -0.47 16.41 14.18
CA VAL A 316 -1.28 15.31 13.63
C VAL A 316 -2.67 15.81 13.22
N ASP A 317 -3.34 16.58 14.07
CA ASP A 317 -4.66 17.16 13.77
C ASP A 317 -4.59 18.16 12.60
N GLU A 318 -3.52 18.95 12.49
CA GLU A 318 -3.27 19.83 11.35
C GLU A 318 -3.12 19.06 10.03
N ILE A 319 -2.36 17.96 10.03
CA ILE A 319 -2.21 17.08 8.86
C ILE A 319 -3.55 16.48 8.46
N ASP A 320 -4.34 16.03 9.44
CA ASP A 320 -5.65 15.42 9.20
C ASP A 320 -6.63 16.40 8.52
N ILE A 321 -6.82 17.57 9.12
CA ILE A 321 -7.70 18.61 8.57
C ILE A 321 -7.25 19.03 7.16
N HIS A 322 -5.94 19.22 6.98
CA HIS A 322 -5.38 19.60 5.69
C HIS A 322 -5.58 18.50 4.63
N PHE A 323 -5.37 17.23 5.00
CA PHE A 323 -5.56 16.08 4.11
C PHE A 323 -7.00 15.96 3.64
N GLN A 324 -7.96 16.04 4.56
CA GLN A 324 -9.39 15.99 4.23
C GLN A 324 -9.78 17.11 3.26
N ASN A 325 -9.31 18.34 3.52
CA ASN A 325 -9.58 19.48 2.65
C ASN A 325 -9.01 19.27 1.24
N VAL A 326 -7.75 18.83 1.12
CA VAL A 326 -7.13 18.54 -0.18
C VAL A 326 -7.89 17.43 -0.91
N MET A 327 -8.29 16.35 -0.23
CA MET A 327 -9.05 15.26 -0.85
C MET A 327 -10.43 15.70 -1.34
N ARG A 328 -11.17 16.50 -0.56
CA ARG A 328 -12.48 17.05 -0.95
C ARG A 328 -12.36 17.96 -2.17
N ASN A 329 -11.37 18.87 -2.16
CA ASN A 329 -11.15 19.80 -3.26
C ASN A 329 -10.68 19.09 -4.54
N ALA A 330 -9.76 18.12 -4.42
CA ALA A 330 -9.33 17.30 -5.55
C ALA A 330 -10.51 16.58 -6.20
N ARG A 331 -11.43 16.03 -5.40
CA ARG A 331 -12.66 15.42 -5.93
C ARG A 331 -13.62 16.42 -6.56
N ALA A 332 -13.80 17.59 -5.96
CA ALA A 332 -14.69 18.61 -6.51
C ALA A 332 -14.20 19.15 -7.87
N ILE A 333 -12.87 19.24 -8.05
CA ILE A 333 -12.24 19.77 -9.27
C ILE A 333 -12.07 18.68 -10.34
N LEU A 334 -11.56 17.51 -9.97
CA LEU A 334 -11.17 16.45 -10.92
C LEU A 334 -12.18 15.31 -11.04
N GLU A 335 -13.13 15.22 -10.11
CA GLU A 335 -14.24 14.26 -10.13
C GLU A 335 -13.76 12.81 -10.36
N LYS A 336 -14.36 12.10 -11.33
CA LYS A 336 -13.99 10.71 -11.68
C LYS A 336 -12.54 10.55 -12.18
N HIS A 337 -11.90 11.67 -12.55
CA HIS A 337 -10.52 11.75 -13.03
C HIS A 337 -9.51 12.12 -11.94
N ALA A 338 -9.93 12.27 -10.68
CA ALA A 338 -9.03 12.58 -9.57
C ALA A 338 -7.81 11.64 -9.58
N PHE A 339 -6.62 12.26 -9.67
CA PHE A 339 -5.32 11.59 -9.65
C PHE A 339 -5.05 10.60 -10.80
N ARG A 340 -5.74 10.76 -11.93
CA ARG A 340 -5.63 9.91 -13.13
C ARG A 340 -5.21 10.74 -14.32
N LYS A 341 -4.54 10.11 -15.29
CA LYS A 341 -4.35 10.72 -16.61
C LYS A 341 -5.71 10.95 -17.28
N ILE A 342 -5.88 12.11 -17.91
CA ILE A 342 -7.06 12.43 -18.72
C ILE A 342 -6.67 12.36 -20.20
N ALA A 343 -7.49 11.69 -20.99
CA ALA A 343 -7.34 11.59 -22.44
C ALA A 343 -8.67 11.88 -23.13
N ARG A 344 -8.62 12.35 -24.38
CA ARG A 344 -9.80 12.72 -25.18
C ARG A 344 -10.69 11.55 -25.58
N ASP A 345 -10.19 10.32 -25.45
CA ASP A 345 -10.94 9.10 -25.77
C ASP A 345 -12.01 8.76 -24.73
N GLY A 346 -12.08 9.52 -23.62
CA GLY A 346 -13.07 9.33 -22.56
C GLY A 346 -12.81 8.09 -21.70
N MET A 347 -11.73 7.35 -21.96
CA MET A 347 -11.38 6.17 -21.17
C MET A 347 -10.82 6.58 -19.83
N ARG A 348 -11.32 5.94 -18.78
CA ARG A 348 -10.84 6.18 -17.42
C ARG A 348 -9.49 5.48 -17.21
N ARG A 349 -8.45 6.24 -16.90
CA ARG A 349 -7.11 5.70 -16.63
C ARG A 349 -6.93 5.29 -15.18
N PRO A 350 -5.93 4.44 -14.89
CA PRO A 350 -5.52 4.18 -13.52
C PRO A 350 -5.06 5.40 -12.73
N ILE A 351 -5.12 5.28 -11.40
CA ILE A 351 -4.48 6.28 -10.53
C ILE A 351 -2.98 6.23 -10.76
N ASN A 352 -2.38 7.41 -10.84
CA ASN A 352 -0.94 7.58 -10.97
C ASN A 352 -0.39 8.30 -9.73
N LYS A 353 0.62 7.72 -9.08
CA LYS A 353 1.25 8.25 -7.85
C LYS A 353 1.86 9.64 -8.06
N ALA A 354 2.55 9.84 -9.17
CA ALA A 354 3.17 11.11 -9.51
C ALA A 354 2.14 12.23 -9.77
N ILE A 355 1.01 11.91 -10.41
CA ILE A 355 -0.13 12.84 -10.56
C ILE A 355 -0.73 13.16 -9.18
N TYR A 356 -0.95 12.14 -8.35
CA TYR A 356 -1.45 12.30 -6.99
C TYR A 356 -0.61 13.29 -6.17
N GLU A 357 0.70 13.07 -6.11
CA GLU A 357 1.63 13.93 -5.36
C GLU A 357 1.59 15.38 -5.86
N SER A 358 1.60 15.58 -7.18
CA SER A 358 1.66 16.91 -7.79
C SER A 358 0.39 17.71 -7.51
N TRP A 359 -0.79 17.09 -7.70
CA TRP A 359 -2.07 17.74 -7.40
C TRP A 359 -2.27 17.99 -5.92
N CYS A 360 -1.91 17.04 -5.06
CA CYS A 360 -2.02 17.23 -3.62
C CYS A 360 -1.17 18.42 -3.15
N TYR A 361 0.08 18.50 -3.62
CA TYR A 361 0.97 19.60 -3.29
C TYR A 361 0.43 20.94 -3.77
N CYS A 362 -0.04 21.03 -5.03
CA CYS A 362 -0.57 22.28 -5.56
C CYS A 362 -1.85 22.72 -4.84
N LEU A 363 -2.83 21.82 -4.66
CA LEU A 363 -4.09 22.15 -3.99
C LEU A 363 -3.90 22.48 -2.51
N GLY A 364 -2.97 21.82 -1.81
CA GLY A 364 -2.65 22.13 -0.42
C GLY A 364 -1.99 23.50 -0.22
N ASN A 365 -1.47 24.10 -1.29
CA ASN A 365 -0.90 25.46 -1.27
C ASN A 365 -1.84 26.53 -1.84
N CYS A 366 -3.06 26.16 -2.26
CA CYS A 366 -4.06 27.13 -2.71
C CYS A 366 -4.84 27.70 -1.53
N SER A 367 -5.16 28.99 -1.61
CA SER A 367 -6.12 29.63 -0.70
C SER A 367 -7.56 29.22 -0.99
N ASP A 368 -8.46 29.38 -0.02
CA ASP A 368 -9.89 29.07 -0.18
C ASP A 368 -10.55 29.79 -1.37
N LEU A 369 -10.12 31.03 -1.65
CA LEU A 369 -10.59 31.82 -2.79
C LEU A 369 -10.15 31.21 -4.12
N GLU A 370 -8.89 30.76 -4.20
CA GLU A 370 -8.36 30.10 -5.41
C GLU A 370 -9.05 28.77 -5.64
N LEU A 371 -9.26 27.98 -4.58
CA LEU A 371 -9.99 26.72 -4.64
C LEU A 371 -11.44 26.91 -5.11
N ALA A 372 -12.14 27.93 -4.60
CA ALA A 372 -13.49 28.26 -5.04
C ALA A 372 -13.55 28.60 -6.55
N VAL A 373 -12.54 29.32 -7.05
CA VAL A 373 -12.42 29.63 -8.49
C VAL A 373 -12.19 28.36 -9.30
N LEU A 374 -11.27 27.49 -8.87
CA LEU A 374 -10.98 26.24 -9.56
C LEU A 374 -12.21 25.30 -9.61
N ILE A 375 -12.98 25.23 -8.52
CA ILE A 375 -14.22 24.43 -8.46
C ILE A 375 -15.26 24.99 -9.44
N LYS A 376 -15.43 26.31 -9.46
CA LYS A 376 -16.36 26.98 -10.40
C LYS A 376 -15.99 26.70 -11.85
N ASN A 377 -14.69 26.65 -12.15
CA ASN A 377 -14.15 26.45 -13.50
C ASN A 377 -13.63 25.02 -13.75
N LYS A 378 -14.11 24.04 -13.00
CA LYS A 378 -13.58 22.66 -13.04
C LYS A 378 -13.48 22.06 -14.45
N GLN A 379 -14.41 22.39 -15.35
CA GLN A 379 -14.38 21.91 -16.74
C GLN A 379 -13.17 22.42 -17.52
N GLU A 380 -12.80 23.69 -17.36
CA GLU A 380 -11.61 24.26 -18.02
C GLU A 380 -10.33 23.73 -17.40
N VAL A 381 -10.30 23.56 -16.06
CA VAL A 381 -9.19 22.90 -15.36
C VAL A 381 -8.97 21.49 -15.88
N GLN A 382 -10.03 20.68 -16.01
CA GLN A 382 -9.95 19.31 -16.54
C GLN A 382 -9.51 19.27 -18.01
N LYS A 383 -9.97 20.21 -18.86
CA LYS A 383 -9.53 20.34 -20.25
C LYS A 383 -8.04 20.69 -20.34
N ALA A 384 -7.60 21.69 -19.58
CA ALA A 384 -6.19 22.08 -19.51
C ALA A 384 -5.33 20.91 -19.01
N PHE A 385 -5.81 20.15 -18.03
CA PHE A 385 -5.10 18.99 -17.51
C PHE A 385 -5.06 17.82 -18.51
N CYS A 386 -6.10 17.64 -19.32
CA CYS A 386 -6.09 16.71 -20.45
C CYS A 386 -5.00 17.07 -21.46
N LEU A 387 -4.85 18.36 -21.81
CA LEU A 387 -3.78 18.81 -22.70
C LEU A 387 -2.39 18.57 -22.09
N LEU A 388 -2.23 18.84 -20.78
CA LEU A 388 -0.98 18.56 -20.08
C LEU A 388 -0.66 17.04 -20.06
N CYS A 389 -1.68 16.18 -19.95
CA CYS A 389 -1.49 14.72 -20.03
C CYS A 389 -1.07 14.23 -21.42
N GLU A 390 -1.28 15.02 -22.47
CA GLU A 390 -0.81 14.73 -23.84
C GLU A 390 0.63 15.19 -24.09
N ASP A 391 1.16 16.06 -23.22
CA ASP A 391 2.52 16.58 -23.35
C ASP A 391 3.58 15.49 -23.09
N SER A 392 4.53 15.39 -24.01
CA SER A 392 5.55 14.33 -23.99
C SER A 392 6.55 14.47 -22.84
N GLU A 393 6.89 15.69 -22.43
CA GLU A 393 7.80 15.94 -21.32
C GLU A 393 7.11 15.63 -19.98
N PHE A 394 5.85 16.05 -19.82
CA PHE A 394 5.05 15.70 -18.66
C PHE A 394 4.86 14.18 -18.54
N GLN A 395 4.56 13.48 -19.65
CA GLN A 395 4.48 12.02 -19.65
C GLN A 395 5.82 11.36 -19.26
N ALA A 396 6.96 11.89 -19.71
CA ALA A 396 8.27 11.39 -19.31
C ALA A 396 8.52 11.62 -17.81
N ALA A 397 8.14 12.79 -17.29
CA ALA A 397 8.26 13.11 -15.87
C ALA A 397 7.37 12.23 -14.98
N LEU A 398 6.26 11.69 -15.48
CA LEU A 398 5.39 10.77 -14.73
C LEU A 398 5.99 9.37 -14.51
N LYS A 399 7.04 8.99 -15.25
CA LYS A 399 7.65 7.66 -15.15
C LYS A 399 8.67 7.53 -14.02
N HIS A 400 9.15 8.65 -13.50
CA HIS A 400 10.29 8.70 -12.58
C HIS A 400 9.98 9.47 -11.30
N SER A 401 10.58 9.01 -10.21
CA SER A 401 10.32 9.50 -8.85
C SER A 401 11.48 10.35 -8.32
N ARG A 402 12.24 11.03 -9.19
CA ARG A 402 13.34 11.92 -8.79
C ARG A 402 12.80 13.30 -8.42
N LYS A 403 13.49 14.01 -7.51
CA LYS A 403 13.14 15.38 -7.11
C LYS A 403 12.92 16.31 -8.30
N ARG A 404 13.79 16.26 -9.32
CA ARG A 404 13.68 17.10 -10.52
C ARG A 404 12.37 16.87 -11.28
N ASP A 405 11.94 15.60 -11.38
CA ASP A 405 10.74 15.23 -12.13
C ASP A 405 9.50 15.64 -11.32
N PHE A 406 9.53 15.47 -9.99
CA PHE A 406 8.50 16.00 -9.11
C PHE A 406 8.35 17.53 -9.25
N ASN A 407 9.46 18.27 -9.15
CA ASN A 407 9.45 19.73 -9.27
C ASN A 407 8.88 20.19 -10.61
N TYR A 408 9.25 19.51 -11.70
CA TYR A 408 8.72 19.78 -13.04
C TYR A 408 7.21 19.54 -13.11
N ARG A 409 6.72 18.41 -12.59
CA ARG A 409 5.26 18.13 -12.58
C ARG A 409 4.49 19.17 -11.76
N VAL A 410 5.03 19.56 -10.60
CA VAL A 410 4.44 20.59 -9.75
C VAL A 410 4.42 21.94 -10.46
N SER A 411 5.49 22.34 -11.16
CA SER A 411 5.49 23.59 -11.92
C SER A 411 4.43 23.57 -13.01
N CYS A 412 4.29 22.48 -13.76
CA CYS A 412 3.25 22.38 -14.79
C CYS A 412 1.83 22.47 -14.22
N VAL A 413 1.54 21.76 -13.12
CA VAL A 413 0.21 21.80 -12.48
C VAL A 413 -0.05 23.18 -11.87
N LYS A 414 0.97 23.81 -11.28
CA LYS A 414 0.86 25.15 -10.71
C LYS A 414 0.60 26.22 -11.78
N GLU A 415 1.33 26.20 -12.89
CA GLU A 415 1.11 27.11 -14.02
C GLU A 415 -0.29 26.96 -14.62
N LEU A 416 -0.77 25.71 -14.72
CA LEU A 416 -2.14 25.42 -15.12
C LEU A 416 -3.15 26.08 -14.18
N ILE A 417 -3.00 25.88 -12.87
CA ILE A 417 -3.89 26.47 -11.84
C ILE A 417 -3.85 28.01 -11.90
N GLU A 418 -2.66 28.61 -11.95
CA GLU A 418 -2.47 30.07 -11.98
C GLU A 418 -3.11 30.71 -13.21
N LYS A 419 -3.03 30.04 -14.37
CA LYS A 419 -3.66 30.50 -15.61
C LYS A 419 -5.18 30.55 -15.47
N GLU A 420 -5.80 29.49 -14.96
CA GLU A 420 -7.25 29.43 -14.78
C GLU A 420 -7.76 30.43 -13.74
N ILE A 421 -6.97 30.71 -12.68
CA ILE A 421 -7.29 31.76 -11.71
C ILE A 421 -7.19 33.16 -12.33
N THR A 422 -6.18 33.40 -13.18
CA THR A 422 -5.92 34.72 -13.77
C THR A 422 -6.95 35.11 -14.84
N VAL A 423 -7.44 34.14 -15.62
CA VAL A 423 -8.50 34.37 -16.63
C VAL A 423 -9.76 34.96 -15.96
N VAL A 424 -10.14 34.44 -14.79
CA VAL A 424 -11.33 34.93 -14.06
C VAL A 424 -11.18 36.34 -13.52
N LYS A 425 -9.98 36.75 -13.12
CA LYS A 425 -9.76 38.13 -12.66
C LYS A 425 -9.95 39.17 -13.77
N LYS A 426 -9.75 38.78 -15.04
CA LYS A 426 -9.98 39.65 -16.21
C LYS A 426 -11.43 39.71 -16.66
N ASP A 427 -12.25 38.69 -16.37
CA ASP A 427 -13.69 38.69 -16.71
C ASP A 427 -14.55 39.43 -15.67
N ILE A 428 -13.98 39.81 -14.52
CA ILE A 428 -14.65 40.55 -13.43
C ILE A 428 -14.21 42.04 -13.41
N SER A 429 -13.12 42.39 -14.10
CA SER A 429 -12.63 43.76 -14.31
C SER A 429 -13.12 44.33 -15.63
#